data_AF-A0A950KCS8-F1
#
_entry.id   AF-A0A950KCS8-F1
#
_cell.length_a   1.000
_cell.length_b   1.000
_cell.length_c   1.000
_cell.angle_alpha   90.00
_cell.angle_beta   90.00
_cell.angle_gamma   90.00
#
_symmetry.space_group_name_H-M   'P 1'
#
loop_
_entity.id
_entity.type
_entity.pdbx_description
1 polymer ?
#
loop_
_entity_poly.entity_id
_entity_poly.type
_entity_poly.pdbx_seq_one_letter_code
_entity_poly.pdbx_strand_id
1 'polypeptide(L)' 'MDPARLPEHTAVCKNCKKPVSWDNLVRSEREIQPRVFERAYICPHCRAVLEFASWQTGISRKD' A
#
# COMPACT_ATOMS: atom_id res chain seq x y z
N MET A 1 -28.82 -1.00 15.58
CA MET A 1 -27.74 -0.55 14.69
C MET A 1 -26.91 0.43 15.50
N ASP A 2 -25.73 0.01 15.92
CA ASP A 2 -24.87 0.79 16.82
C ASP A 2 -24.14 1.90 16.01
N PRO A 3 -24.35 3.19 16.31
CA PRO A 3 -23.88 4.29 15.47
C PRO A 3 -22.41 4.70 15.70
N ALA A 4 -21.63 3.94 16.48
CA ALA A 4 -20.32 4.42 16.95
C ALA A 4 -19.10 3.56 16.60
N ARG A 5 -19.20 2.61 15.65
CA ARG A 5 -18.02 1.96 15.08
C ARG A 5 -17.51 2.73 13.87
N LEU A 6 -16.95 3.93 14.10
CA LEU A 6 -16.09 4.54 13.09
C LEU A 6 -15.00 3.52 12.74
N PRO A 7 -14.83 3.12 11.47
CA PRO A 7 -13.85 2.10 11.13
C PRO A 7 -12.47 2.67 11.37
N GLU A 8 -11.81 2.22 12.44
CA GLU A 8 -10.54 2.76 12.98
C GLU A 8 -9.37 2.80 11.99
N HIS A 9 -9.53 2.31 10.76
CA HIS A 9 -8.46 2.28 9.76
C HIS A 9 -8.93 2.53 8.32
N THR A 10 -9.99 3.31 8.11
CA THR A 10 -10.39 3.71 6.75
C THR A 10 -9.79 5.05 6.35
N ALA A 11 -8.77 5.00 5.49
CA ALA A 11 -8.25 6.17 4.81
C ALA A 11 -9.14 6.49 3.59
N VAL A 12 -9.12 7.73 3.11
CA VAL A 12 -9.85 8.14 1.90
C VAL A 12 -8.87 8.30 0.75
N CYS A 13 -9.16 7.67 -0.39
CA CYS A 13 -8.34 7.84 -1.59
C CYS A 13 -8.37 9.32 -2.02
N LYS A 14 -7.19 9.96 -2.11
CA LYS A 14 -7.09 11.36 -2.53
C LYS A 14 -7.61 11.61 -3.94
N ASN A 15 -7.61 10.60 -4.81
CA ASN A 15 -7.95 10.72 -6.23
C ASN A 15 -9.45 10.51 -6.49
N CYS A 16 -10.05 9.43 -5.99
CA CYS A 16 -11.46 9.13 -6.25
C CYS A 16 -12.39 9.35 -5.06
N LYS A 17 -11.85 9.79 -3.91
CA LYS A 17 -12.58 10.08 -2.67
C LYS A 17 -13.34 8.89 -2.06
N LYS A 18 -13.14 7.67 -2.57
CA LYS A 18 -13.71 6.45 -1.99
C LYS A 18 -12.89 5.96 -0.80
N PRO A 19 -13.53 5.30 0.19
CA PRO A 19 -12.83 4.73 1.33
C PRO A 19 -11.93 3.57 0.90
N VAL A 20 -10.75 3.51 1.52
CA VAL A 20 -9.74 2.47 1.37
C VAL A 20 -9.26 2.05 2.76
N SER A 21 -8.87 0.80 2.91
CA SER A 21 -8.28 0.24 4.13
C SER A 21 -7.10 -0.64 3.75
N TRP A 22 -6.18 -0.89 4.69
CA TRP A 22 -5.04 -1.77 4.44
C TRP A 22 -5.43 -3.18 3.95
N ASP A 23 -6.63 -3.63 4.33
CA ASP A 23 -7.19 -4.93 3.94
C ASP A 23 -7.71 -4.97 2.50
N ASN A 24 -8.11 -3.82 1.93
CA ASN A 24 -8.70 -3.76 0.58
C ASN A 24 -7.79 -3.12 -0.47
N LEU A 25 -6.58 -2.71 -0.09
CA LEU A 25 -5.59 -2.18 -1.03
C LEU A 25 -5.04 -3.27 -1.93
N VAL A 26 -4.98 -2.98 -3.23
CA VAL A 26 -4.30 -3.83 -4.19
C VAL A 26 -2.81 -3.61 -4.05
N ARG A 27 -2.03 -4.68 -3.93
CA ARG A 27 -0.57 -4.62 -3.83
C ARG A 27 0.03 -5.15 -5.11
N SER A 28 1.02 -4.44 -5.65
CA SER A 28 1.80 -4.89 -6.80
C SER A 28 3.26 -4.76 -6.46
N GLU A 29 3.99 -5.87 -6.54
CA GLU A 29 5.41 -5.93 -6.28
C GLU A 29 6.17 -6.22 -7.56
N ARG A 30 7.32 -5.58 -7.72
CA ARG A 30 8.24 -5.85 -8.82
C ARG A 30 9.68 -5.65 -8.39
N GLU A 31 10.57 -6.48 -8.92
CA GLU A 31 12.00 -6.23 -8.86
C GLU A 31 12.34 -5.11 -9.86
N ILE A 32 12.98 -4.05 -9.39
CA ILE A 32 13.38 -2.90 -10.22
C ILE A 32 14.88 -2.89 -10.53
N GLN A 33 15.68 -3.53 -9.68
CA GLN A 33 17.12 -3.78 -9.86
C GLN A 33 17.46 -5.10 -9.15
N PRO A 34 18.61 -5.74 -9.41
CA PRO A 34 19.00 -6.96 -8.72
C PRO A 34 18.90 -6.81 -7.20
N ARG A 35 17.99 -7.59 -6.59
CA ARG A 35 17.68 -7.56 -5.15
C ARG A 35 17.00 -6.30 -4.64
N VAL A 36 16.58 -5.36 -5.48
CA VAL A 36 15.82 -4.16 -5.11
C VAL A 36 14.40 -4.32 -5.59
N PHE A 37 13.46 -4.33 -4.65
CA PHE A 37 12.04 -4.51 -4.89
C PHE A 37 11.29 -3.22 -4.61
N GLU A 38 10.22 -3.01 -5.37
CA GLU A 38 9.25 -1.96 -5.18
C GLU A 38 7.87 -2.59 -4.98
N ARG A 39 7.09 -2.09 -4.01
CA ARG A 39 5.68 -2.38 -3.80
C ARG A 39 4.88 -1.11 -3.98
N ALA A 40 3.91 -1.14 -4.89
CA ALA A 40 2.89 -0.12 -5.01
C ALA A 40 1.63 -0.54 -4.24
N TYR A 41 1.06 0.41 -3.49
CA TYR A 41 -0.27 0.29 -2.88
C TYR A 41 -1.29 1.03 -3.75
N ILE A 42 -2.23 0.28 -4.31
CA ILE A 42 -3.10 0.74 -5.38
C ILE A 42 -4.55 0.79 -4.88
N CYS A 43 -5.23 1.91 -5.14
CA CYS A 43 -6.65 2.04 -4.85
C CYS A 43 -7.46 0.98 -5.62
N PRO A 44 -8.28 0.15 -4.93
CA PRO A 44 -9.07 -0.86 -5.60
C PRO A 44 -10.13 -0.26 -6.55
N HIS A 45 -10.57 0.98 -6.28
CA HIS A 45 -11.69 1.60 -6.99
C HIS A 45 -11.28 2.33 -8.26
N CYS A 46 -10.18 3.10 -8.22
CA CYS A 46 -9.75 3.94 -9.35
C CYS A 46 -8.36 3.60 -9.88
N ARG A 47 -7.71 2.57 -9.32
CA ARG A 47 -6.40 2.08 -9.75
C ARG A 47 -5.25 3.08 -9.61
N ALA A 48 -5.48 4.23 -8.95
CA ALA A 48 -4.42 5.15 -8.61
C ALA A 48 -3.44 4.53 -7.61
N VAL A 49 -2.15 4.77 -7.82
CA VAL A 49 -1.14 4.45 -6.81
C VAL A 49 -1.24 5.47 -5.68
N LEU A 50 -1.29 4.98 -4.45
CA LEU A 50 -1.42 5.77 -3.23
C LEU A 50 -0.09 5.94 -2.52
N GLU A 51 0.73 4.89 -2.53
CA GLU A 51 2.02 4.86 -1.86
C GLU A 51 2.94 3.85 -2.54
N PHE A 52 4.25 4.09 -2.45
CA PHE A 52 5.30 3.17 -2.84
C PHE A 52 6.19 2.84 -1.65
N ALA A 53 6.64 1.59 -1.56
CA ALA A 53 7.69 1.17 -0.66
C ALA A 53 8.76 0.43 -1.46
N SER A 54 10.03 0.67 -1.17
CA SER A 54 11.14 -0.06 -1.77
C SER A 54 12.01 -0.71 -0.70
N TRP A 55 12.49 -1.93 -0.95
CA TRP A 55 13.41 -2.64 -0.06
C TRP A 55 14.44 -3.43 -0.85
N GLN A 56 15.60 -3.64 -0.22
CA GLN A 56 16.67 -4.46 -0.78
C GLN A 56 16.77 -5.79 -0.01
N THR A 57 16.91 -6.91 -0.73
CA THR A 57 17.07 -8.24 -0.12
C THR A 57 18.55 -8.69 -0.17
N GLY A 58 19.21 -8.75 0.99
CA GLY A 58 20.62 -9.15 1.12
C GLY A 58 21.61 -8.00 0.87
N ILE A 59 22.64 -7.76 1.70
CA ILE A 59 23.22 -8.52 2.82
C ILE A 59 23.61 -7.51 3.89
N SER A 60 23.21 -7.76 5.14
CA SER A 60 23.86 -7.18 6.31
C SER A 60 25.32 -7.64 6.34
N ARG A 61 26.24 -6.92 5.69
CA ARG A 61 27.66 -7.03 6.04
C ARG A 61 27.83 -6.27 7.34
N LYS A 62 27.79 -7.02 8.45
CA LYS A 62 28.46 -6.59 9.67
C LYS A 62 29.93 -6.87 9.43
N ASP A 63 30.69 -5.83 9.12
CA ASP A 63 32.13 -5.81 9.38
C ASP A 63 32.34 -5.65 10.90
#